data_AF-A0A0Q6REJ7-F1
#
_entry.id   AF-A0A0Q6REJ7-F1
#
_cell.length_a   1.000
_cell.length_b   1.000
_cell.length_c   1.000
_cell.angle_alpha   90.00
_cell.angle_beta   90.00
_cell.angle_gamma   90.00
#
_symmetry.space_group_name_H-M   'P 1'
#
loop_
_entity.id
_entity.type
_entity.pdbx_description
1 polymer ?
#
loop_
_entity_poly.entity_id
_entity_poly.type
_entity_poly.pdbx_seq_one_letter_code
_entity_poly.pdbx_strand_id
1 'polypeptide(L)'
;MTLVDGRSGSGKTTWATALAERSGARLLSLDEVYPGWDGLEAAEAHVIAHVLAPVAEGRDGRYRTWDWARSRPGEWRAVDAALPLVVEGCGALSPASRSLAHHGVWIQLPDPERRARAIARDGETFEREWERWARQEEWHARLHDPHGCADELVDGGGS
;
A
#
# COMPACT_ATOMS: atom_id res chain seq x y z
N MET A 1 -6.27 -1.79 -13.06
CA MET A 1 -5.45 -1.50 -11.86
C MET A 1 -5.39 -2.74 -10.97
N THR A 2 -4.25 -2.97 -10.34
CA THR A 2 -4.02 -4.04 -9.37
C THR A 2 -3.65 -3.44 -8.02
N LEU A 3 -4.25 -3.94 -6.94
CA LEU A 3 -3.93 -3.57 -5.56
C LEU A 3 -3.07 -4.68 -4.95
N VAL A 4 -2.00 -4.31 -4.25
CA VAL A 4 -1.09 -5.24 -3.57
C VAL A 4 -0.96 -4.82 -2.11
N ASP A 5 -1.61 -5.56 -1.22
CA ASP A 5 -1.52 -5.34 0.22
C ASP A 5 -0.74 -6.47 0.88
N GLY A 6 -0.30 -6.22 2.09
CA GLY A 6 0.45 -7.11 2.94
C GLY A 6 1.03 -6.28 4.07
N ARG A 7 1.08 -6.86 5.26
CA ARG A 7 1.63 -6.16 6.43
C ARG A 7 3.11 -5.78 6.21
N SER A 8 3.61 -4.79 6.94
CA SER A 8 5.01 -4.35 6.86
C SER A 8 5.97 -5.54 7.00
N GLY A 9 7.02 -5.58 6.18
CA GLY A 9 7.96 -6.70 6.12
C GLY A 9 7.49 -7.95 5.37
N SER A 10 6.29 -7.96 4.75
CA SER A 10 5.80 -9.12 3.98
C SER A 10 6.49 -9.36 2.64
N GLY A 11 7.26 -8.41 2.12
CA GLY A 11 7.83 -8.50 0.77
C GLY A 11 6.95 -7.94 -0.35
N LYS A 12 5.82 -7.30 -0.01
CA LYS A 12 4.89 -6.70 -1.00
C LYS A 12 5.54 -5.71 -1.96
N THR A 13 6.46 -4.87 -1.49
CA THR A 13 7.13 -3.87 -2.33
C THR A 13 7.96 -4.55 -3.41
N THR A 14 8.71 -5.62 -3.06
CA THR A 14 9.49 -6.39 -4.03
C THR A 14 8.59 -7.04 -5.09
N TRP A 15 7.52 -7.70 -4.65
CA TRP A 15 6.59 -8.36 -5.57
C TRP A 15 5.85 -7.36 -6.48
N ALA A 16 5.37 -6.24 -5.92
CA ALA A 16 4.67 -5.20 -6.66
C ALA A 16 5.58 -4.49 -7.67
N THR A 17 6.84 -4.25 -7.33
CA THR A 17 7.85 -3.73 -8.27
C THR A 17 8.05 -4.69 -9.44
N ALA A 18 8.28 -5.98 -9.17
CA ALA A 18 8.43 -6.98 -10.22
C ALA A 18 7.18 -7.11 -11.11
N LEU A 19 5.98 -6.98 -10.52
CA LEU A 19 4.72 -6.88 -11.28
C LEU A 19 4.69 -5.64 -12.16
N ALA A 20 5.00 -4.47 -11.61
CA ALA A 20 4.96 -3.22 -12.35
C ALA A 20 5.94 -3.23 -13.53
N GLU A 21 7.16 -3.69 -13.32
CA GLU A 21 8.19 -3.82 -14.35
C GLU A 21 7.77 -4.76 -15.48
N ARG A 22 7.32 -5.98 -15.14
CA ARG A 22 6.95 -6.99 -16.15
C ARG A 22 5.71 -6.61 -16.96
N SER A 23 4.79 -5.83 -16.38
CA SER A 23 3.56 -5.41 -17.05
C SER A 23 3.63 -4.01 -17.65
N GLY A 24 4.75 -3.29 -17.49
CA GLY A 24 4.88 -1.88 -17.86
C GLY A 24 3.90 -0.96 -17.10
N ALA A 25 3.46 -1.38 -15.91
CA ALA A 25 2.55 -0.59 -15.10
C ALA A 25 3.30 0.46 -14.29
N ARG A 26 2.61 1.57 -14.03
CA ARG A 26 3.04 2.52 -13.02
C ARG A 26 2.86 1.91 -11.63
N LEU A 27 3.90 1.99 -10.80
CA LEU A 27 3.82 1.68 -9.38
C LEU A 27 3.50 2.94 -8.56
N LEU A 28 2.52 2.86 -7.66
CA LEU A 28 2.24 3.84 -6.62
C LEU A 28 2.41 3.15 -5.27
N SER A 29 3.38 3.62 -4.47
CA SER A 29 3.59 3.15 -3.10
C SER A 29 2.85 4.04 -2.11
N LEU A 30 2.05 3.45 -1.21
CA LEU A 30 1.39 4.20 -0.13
C LEU A 30 2.39 4.79 0.88
N ASP A 31 3.64 4.29 0.92
CA ASP A 31 4.71 4.90 1.73
C ASP A 31 4.97 6.36 1.31
N GLU A 32 4.70 6.71 0.05
CA GLU A 32 4.77 8.10 -0.43
C GLU A 32 3.58 8.95 0.04
N VAL A 33 2.50 8.35 0.54
CA VAL A 33 1.21 9.00 0.80
C VAL A 33 0.91 9.16 2.28
N TYR A 34 1.32 8.21 3.14
CA TYR A 34 0.95 8.23 4.56
C TYR A 34 1.30 9.56 5.23
N PRO A 35 0.32 10.29 5.79
CA PRO A 35 0.58 11.51 6.55
C PRO A 35 1.18 11.19 7.93
N GLY A 36 2.45 10.78 7.93
CA GLY A 36 3.19 10.37 9.12
C GLY A 36 2.80 8.98 9.63
N TRP A 37 3.26 8.67 10.84
CA TRP A 37 3.14 7.34 11.41
C TRP A 37 1.72 6.93 11.80
N ASP A 38 0.76 7.86 11.91
CA ASP A 38 -0.67 7.56 12.12
C ASP A 38 -1.48 7.63 10.81
N GLY A 39 -0.80 7.57 9.67
CA GLY A 39 -1.37 7.94 8.39
C GLY A 39 -2.12 6.85 7.63
N LEU A 40 -2.25 5.62 8.16
CA LEU A 40 -2.74 4.49 7.37
C LEU A 40 -4.15 4.73 6.81
N GLU A 41 -5.13 4.97 7.69
CA GLU A 41 -6.53 5.22 7.30
C GLU A 41 -6.66 6.49 6.42
N ALA A 42 -5.88 7.53 6.74
CA ALA A 42 -5.88 8.77 5.98
C ALA A 42 -5.34 8.57 4.55
N ALA A 43 -4.31 7.74 4.36
CA ALA A 43 -3.77 7.42 3.04
C ALA A 43 -4.72 6.56 2.23
N GLU A 44 -5.37 5.57 2.85
CA GLU A 44 -6.39 4.75 2.19
C GLU A 44 -7.51 5.65 1.64
N ALA A 45 -8.11 6.48 2.51
CA ALA A 45 -9.18 7.39 2.12
C ALA A 45 -8.73 8.35 1.01
N HIS A 46 -7.51 8.89 1.11
CA HIS A 46 -6.93 9.79 0.12
C HIS A 46 -6.76 9.11 -1.25
N VAL A 47 -6.22 7.90 -1.28
CA VAL A 47 -5.97 7.15 -2.53
C VAL A 47 -7.26 6.67 -3.15
N ILE A 48 -8.26 6.24 -2.37
CA ILE A 48 -9.60 5.93 -2.87
C ILE A 48 -10.19 7.16 -3.57
N ALA A 49 -10.23 8.30 -2.90
CA ALA A 49 -10.91 9.49 -3.40
C ALA A 49 -10.22 10.14 -4.61
N HIS A 50 -8.88 10.14 -4.63
CA HIS A 50 -8.11 10.91 -5.60
C HIS A 50 -7.39 10.08 -6.67
N VAL A 51 -7.27 8.76 -6.49
CA VAL A 51 -6.63 7.87 -7.46
C VAL A 51 -7.59 6.77 -7.91
N LEU A 52 -8.04 5.91 -7.01
CA LEU A 52 -8.76 4.70 -7.41
C LEU A 52 -10.12 5.03 -8.05
N ALA A 53 -10.93 5.88 -7.41
CA ALA A 53 -12.24 6.23 -7.97
C ALA A 53 -12.13 6.96 -9.33
N PRO A 54 -11.29 8.01 -9.49
CA PRO A 54 -11.05 8.60 -10.81
C PRO A 54 -10.57 7.60 -11.86
N VAL A 55 -9.56 6.78 -11.55
CA VAL A 55 -8.98 5.84 -12.51
C VAL A 55 -9.99 4.75 -12.89
N ALA A 56 -10.82 4.28 -11.96
CA ALA A 56 -11.91 3.33 -12.24
C ALA A 56 -12.96 3.91 -13.21
N GLU A 57 -13.12 5.24 -13.23
CA GLU A 57 -13.98 5.95 -14.17
C GLU A 57 -13.26 6.38 -15.47
N GLY A 58 -12.00 5.97 -15.67
CA GLY A 58 -11.19 6.36 -16.82
C GLY A 58 -10.73 7.82 -16.81
N ARG A 59 -10.72 8.46 -15.63
CA ARG A 59 -10.24 9.84 -15.43
C ARG A 59 -8.89 9.83 -14.72
N ASP A 60 -8.01 10.75 -15.10
CA ASP A 60 -6.72 10.92 -14.43
C ASP A 60 -6.88 11.11 -12.92
N GLY A 61 -6.09 10.35 -12.17
CA GLY A 61 -5.96 10.47 -10.73
C GLY A 61 -4.84 11.44 -10.34
N ARG A 62 -4.73 11.72 -9.06
CA ARG A 62 -3.56 12.36 -8.46
C ARG A 62 -3.47 12.02 -6.98
N TYR A 63 -2.27 12.02 -6.43
CA TYR A 63 -2.08 11.89 -4.98
C TYR A 63 -1.16 12.96 -4.46
N ARG A 64 -1.27 13.26 -3.16
CA ARG A 64 -0.39 14.19 -2.48
C ARG A 64 0.64 13.37 -1.72
N THR A 65 1.92 13.68 -1.92
CA THR A 65 2.97 12.98 -1.20
C THR A 65 3.06 13.45 0.24
N TRP A 66 3.78 12.70 1.08
CA TRP A 66 4.20 13.11 2.40
C TRP A 66 5.71 13.34 2.46
N ASP A 67 6.12 14.49 2.98
CA ASP A 67 7.53 14.78 3.30
C ASP A 67 7.81 14.25 4.70
N TRP A 68 8.33 13.01 4.79
CA TRP A 68 8.68 12.36 6.05
C TRP A 68 9.74 13.13 6.85
N ALA A 69 10.68 13.80 6.18
CA ALA A 69 11.75 14.54 6.85
C ALA A 69 11.22 15.81 7.53
N ARG A 70 10.20 16.45 6.96
CA ARG A 70 9.59 17.69 7.51
C ARG A 70 8.25 17.45 8.18
N SER A 71 7.74 16.22 8.18
CA SER A 71 6.43 15.83 8.70
C SER A 71 5.30 16.74 8.21
N ARG A 72 5.20 16.92 6.89
CA ARG A 72 4.18 17.78 6.27
C ARG A 72 3.74 17.28 4.89
N PRO A 73 2.57 17.72 4.39
CA PRO A 73 2.17 17.40 3.02
C PRO A 73 3.17 17.91 1.99
N GLY A 74 3.54 17.05 1.07
CA GLY A 74 4.39 17.33 -0.08
C GLY A 74 3.60 17.76 -1.31
N GLU A 75 4.17 17.45 -2.47
CA GLU A 75 3.69 17.84 -3.79
C GLU A 75 2.56 16.91 -4.28
N TRP A 76 1.79 17.40 -5.25
CA TRP A 76 0.82 16.56 -5.96
C TRP A 76 1.49 15.86 -7.13
N ARG A 77 1.21 14.56 -7.29
CA ARG A 77 1.65 13.73 -8.41
C ARG A 77 0.44 13.25 -9.20
N ALA A 78 0.42 13.52 -10.50
CA ALA A 78 -0.62 13.04 -11.41
C ALA A 78 -0.50 11.52 -11.63
N VAL A 79 -1.60 10.84 -11.93
CA VAL A 79 -1.70 9.43 -12.31
C VAL A 79 -2.52 9.34 -13.59
N ASP A 80 -1.87 9.02 -14.70
CA ASP A 80 -2.50 8.87 -16.02
C ASP A 80 -3.39 7.62 -16.03
N ALA A 81 -4.69 7.79 -16.30
CA ALA A 81 -5.65 6.69 -16.33
C ALA A 81 -5.52 5.78 -17.58
N ALA A 82 -4.81 6.22 -18.62
CA ALA A 82 -4.54 5.43 -19.81
C ALA A 82 -3.43 4.38 -19.60
N LEU A 83 -2.68 4.47 -18.50
CA LEU A 83 -1.59 3.55 -18.18
C LEU A 83 -2.02 2.50 -17.15
N PRO A 84 -1.52 1.25 -17.25
CA PRO A 84 -1.75 0.26 -16.21
C PRO A 84 -1.15 0.74 -14.88
N LEU A 85 -1.87 0.47 -13.78
CA LEU A 85 -1.53 0.96 -12.43
C LEU A 85 -1.47 -0.21 -11.45
N VAL A 86 -0.39 -0.25 -10.67
CA VAL A 86 -0.22 -1.08 -9.47
C VAL A 86 -0.14 -0.13 -8.28
N VAL A 87 -0.99 -0.35 -7.27
CA VAL A 87 -0.93 0.36 -5.99
C VAL A 87 -0.52 -0.63 -4.92
N GLU A 88 0.55 -0.33 -4.18
CA GLU A 88 1.04 -1.18 -3.11
C GLU A 88 1.15 -0.44 -1.78
N GLY A 89 0.86 -1.14 -0.69
CA GLY A 89 0.97 -0.58 0.65
C GLY A 89 0.07 -1.28 1.66
N CYS A 90 0.32 -1.04 2.94
CA CYS A 90 -0.60 -1.49 3.98
C CYS A 90 -1.85 -0.60 3.97
N GLY A 91 -3.03 -1.20 3.82
CA GLY A 91 -4.26 -0.43 3.60
C GLY A 91 -4.56 -0.19 2.12
N ALA A 92 -3.81 -0.81 1.20
CA ALA A 92 -4.17 -0.80 -0.22
C ALA A 92 -5.46 -1.60 -0.49
N LEU A 93 -5.72 -2.66 0.28
CA LEU A 93 -6.91 -3.49 0.19
C LEU A 93 -7.90 -3.20 1.32
N SER A 94 -9.13 -2.89 0.92
CA SER A 94 -10.34 -2.86 1.74
C SER A 94 -11.53 -3.18 0.85
N PRO A 95 -12.74 -3.43 1.39
CA PRO A 95 -13.93 -3.65 0.57
C PRO A 95 -14.18 -2.49 -0.41
N ALA A 96 -13.94 -1.25 0.03
CA ALA A 96 -14.12 -0.06 -0.77
C ALA A 96 -13.09 0.02 -1.90
N SER A 97 -11.79 -0.14 -1.60
CA SER A 97 -10.75 -0.08 -2.64
C SER A 97 -10.85 -1.26 -3.61
N ARG A 98 -11.18 -2.47 -3.11
CA ARG A 98 -11.35 -3.67 -3.94
C ARG A 98 -12.46 -3.50 -4.96
N SER A 99 -13.59 -2.87 -4.62
CA SER A 99 -14.69 -2.64 -5.58
C SER A 99 -14.32 -1.75 -6.77
N LEU A 100 -13.22 -0.98 -6.67
CA LEU A 100 -12.70 -0.10 -7.71
C LEU A 100 -11.59 -0.75 -8.54
N ALA A 101 -11.06 -1.88 -8.07
CA ALA A 101 -9.91 -2.54 -8.65
C ALA A 101 -10.29 -3.75 -9.51
N HIS A 102 -9.40 -4.08 -10.45
CA HIS A 102 -9.59 -5.24 -11.33
C HIS A 102 -9.07 -6.51 -10.65
N HIS A 103 -8.06 -6.36 -9.79
CA HIS A 103 -7.39 -7.45 -9.10
C HIS A 103 -6.84 -6.96 -7.75
N GLY A 104 -6.97 -7.77 -6.71
CA GLY A 104 -6.41 -7.55 -5.38
C GLY A 104 -5.52 -8.72 -4.97
N VAL A 105 -4.32 -8.43 -4.49
CA VAL A 105 -3.32 -9.41 -4.07
C VAL A 105 -2.96 -9.17 -2.62
N TRP A 106 -2.97 -10.23 -1.81
CA TRP A 106 -2.46 -10.21 -0.45
C TRP A 106 -1.14 -10.97 -0.35
N ILE A 107 -0.09 -10.30 0.10
CA ILE A 107 1.24 -10.88 0.32
C ILE A 107 1.36 -11.33 1.77
N GLN A 108 1.43 -12.65 1.97
CA GLN A 108 1.48 -13.27 3.30
C GLN A 108 2.90 -13.63 3.73
N LEU A 109 3.20 -13.36 5.00
CA LEU A 109 4.42 -13.83 5.66
C LEU A 109 4.18 -13.91 7.17
N PRO A 110 4.70 -14.93 7.88
CA PRO A 110 4.57 -15.04 9.34
C PRO A 110 5.10 -13.82 10.10
N ASP A 111 4.40 -13.42 11.16
CA ASP A 111 4.68 -12.22 11.96
C ASP A 111 6.12 -12.10 12.52
N PRO A 112 6.74 -13.17 13.09
CA PRO A 112 8.11 -13.08 13.59
C PRO A 112 9.13 -12.71 12.51
N GLU A 113 8.93 -13.21 11.29
CA GLU A 113 9.81 -12.91 10.16
C GLU A 113 9.60 -11.48 9.65
N ARG A 114 8.35 -11.01 9.63
CA ARG A 114 8.01 -9.66 9.17
C ARG A 114 8.66 -8.56 10.00
N ARG A 115 8.63 -8.66 11.34
CA ARG A 115 9.22 -7.63 12.22
C ARG A 115 10.72 -7.50 11.98
N ALA A 116 11.44 -8.63 11.99
CA ALA A 116 12.88 -8.64 11.77
C ALA A 116 13.25 -8.07 10.39
N ARG A 117 12.52 -8.45 9.34
CA ARG A 117 12.73 -7.93 7.98
C ARG A 117 12.46 -6.42 7.88
N ALA A 118 11.35 -5.95 8.46
CA ALA A 118 10.98 -4.53 8.39
C ALA A 118 12.00 -3.64 9.13
N ILE A 119 12.47 -4.05 10.31
CA ILE A 119 13.51 -3.32 11.05
C ILE A 119 14.85 -3.35 10.31
N ALA A 120 15.24 -4.49 9.73
CA ALA A 120 16.47 -4.58 8.94
C ALA A 120 16.45 -3.67 7.70
N ARG A 121 15.26 -3.41 7.13
CA ARG A 121 15.07 -2.54 5.96
C ARG A 121 15.00 -1.06 6.34
N ASP A 122 14.17 -0.69 7.31
CA ASP A 122 13.76 0.69 7.58
C ASP A 122 14.48 1.31 8.81
N GLY A 123 15.26 0.50 9.52
CA GLY A 123 16.18 0.93 10.56
C GLY A 123 15.51 1.40 11.86
N GLU A 124 16.29 2.11 12.67
CA GLU A 124 15.94 2.44 14.06
C GLU A 124 14.67 3.30 14.19
N THR A 125 14.39 4.18 13.23
CA THR A 125 13.17 5.01 13.28
C THR A 125 11.93 4.13 13.18
N PHE A 126 11.94 3.17 12.27
CA PHE A 126 10.83 2.23 12.13
C PHE A 126 10.74 1.29 13.34
N GLU A 127 11.87 0.88 13.92
CA GLU A 127 11.87 0.11 15.17
C GLU A 127 11.18 0.85 16.31
N ARG A 128 11.46 2.15 16.50
CA ARG A 128 10.82 2.99 17.52
C ARG A 128 9.31 3.14 17.30
N GLU A 129 8.87 3.17 16.05
CA GLU A 129 7.45 3.39 15.70
C GLU A 129 6.70 2.07 15.43
N TRP A 130 7.36 0.91 15.59
CA TRP A 130 6.82 -0.41 15.24
C TRP A 130 5.45 -0.66 15.89
N GLU A 131 5.33 -0.46 17.20
CA GLU A 131 4.08 -0.73 17.92
C GLU A 131 2.95 0.20 17.48
N ARG A 132 3.27 1.46 17.18
CA ARG A 132 2.31 2.45 16.70
C ARG A 132 1.79 2.08 15.31
N TRP A 133 2.69 1.64 14.43
CA TRP A 133 2.31 1.18 13.08
C TRP A 133 1.52 -0.14 13.15
N ALA A 134 2.02 -1.13 13.88
CA ALA A 134 1.39 -2.44 14.00
C ALA A 134 -0.06 -2.36 14.52
N ARG A 135 -0.34 -1.44 15.47
CA ARG A 135 -1.71 -1.18 15.94
C ARG A 135 -2.66 -0.71 14.83
N GLN A 136 -2.18 0.08 13.88
CA GLN A 136 -3.00 0.51 12.74
C GLN A 136 -3.20 -0.63 11.76
N GLU A 137 -2.18 -1.44 11.48
CA GLU A 137 -2.35 -2.64 10.64
C GLU A 137 -3.41 -3.58 11.22
N GLU A 138 -3.40 -3.78 12.54
CA GLU A 138 -4.40 -4.60 13.22
C GLU A 138 -5.80 -3.98 13.18
N TRP A 139 -5.89 -2.66 13.35
CA TRP A 139 -7.16 -1.95 13.24
C TRP A 139 -7.74 -2.10 11.84
N HIS A 140 -6.92 -1.85 10.82
CA HIS A 140 -7.26 -2.04 9.41
C HIS A 140 -7.72 -3.47 9.13
N ALA A 141 -6.96 -4.46 9.59
CA ALA A 141 -7.28 -5.87 9.40
C ALA A 141 -8.63 -6.25 10.04
N ARG A 142 -8.92 -5.76 11.25
CA ARG A 142 -10.19 -6.00 11.93
C ARG A 142 -11.38 -5.35 11.23
N LEU A 143 -11.18 -4.16 10.69
CA LEU A 143 -12.26 -3.37 10.08
C LEU A 143 -12.57 -3.82 8.64
N HIS A 144 -11.53 -4.21 7.89
CA HIS A 144 -11.64 -4.37 6.45
C HIS A 144 -11.40 -5.80 5.94
N ASP A 145 -10.86 -6.70 6.76
CA ASP A 145 -10.46 -8.06 6.34
C ASP A 145 -9.76 -8.05 4.95
N PRO A 146 -8.61 -7.36 4.82
CA PRO A 146 -7.93 -7.19 3.54
C PRO A 146 -7.51 -8.53 2.92
N HIS A 147 -7.23 -9.53 3.76
CA HIS A 147 -6.97 -10.90 3.35
C HIS A 147 -8.20 -11.53 2.70
N GLY A 148 -9.39 -11.40 3.31
CA GLY A 148 -10.66 -11.86 2.73
C GLY A 148 -11.10 -11.08 1.48
N CYS A 149 -10.58 -9.87 1.27
CA CYS A 149 -10.85 -9.05 0.08
C CYS A 149 -9.98 -9.41 -1.14
N ALA A 150 -8.93 -10.19 -0.97
CA ALA A 150 -7.98 -10.49 -2.04
C ALA A 150 -8.51 -11.56 -3.01
N ASP A 151 -8.17 -11.42 -4.29
CA ASP A 151 -8.41 -12.46 -5.31
C ASP A 151 -7.29 -13.51 -5.32
N GLU A 152 -6.08 -13.11 -4.90
CA GLU A 152 -4.89 -13.95 -4.89
C GLU A 152 -4.11 -13.78 -3.57
N LEU A 153 -3.65 -14.91 -3.02
CA LEU A 153 -2.72 -14.95 -1.89
C LEU A 153 -1.34 -15.37 -2.39
N VAL A 154 -0.30 -14.61 -2.06
CA VAL A 154 1.07 -14.89 -2.49
C VAL A 154 2.01 -14.96 -1.28
N ASP A 155 2.85 -15.98 -1.24
CA ASP A 155 3.88 -16.12 -0.22
C ASP A 155 5.02 -15.11 -0.41
N GLY A 156 5.23 -14.26 0.59
CA GLY A 156 6.32 -13.29 0.68
C GLY A 156 7.70 -13.89 0.99
N GLY A 157 7.77 -15.22 1.11
CA GLY A 157 8.99 -15.97 1.38
C GLY A 157 9.81 -16.30 0.11
N GLY A 158 9.22 -16.17 -1.08
CA GLY A 158 9.87 -16.48 -2.35
C GLY A 158 10.93 -15.45 -2.74
N SER A 159 12.18 -15.91 -2.88
CA SER A 159 13.29 -15.17 -3.50
C SER A 159 13.27 -15.35 -5.02
#